data_AF-A0AB35L7F6-F1
#
_entry.id   AF-A0AB35L7F6-F1
#
_cell.length_a   1.000
_cell.length_b   1.000
_cell.length_c   1.000
_cell.angle_alpha   90.00
_cell.angle_beta   90.00
_cell.angle_gamma   90.00
#
_symmetry.space_group_name_H-M   'P 1'
#
loop_
_entity.id
_entity.type
_entity.pdbx_description
1 polymer ?
#
loop_
_entity_poly.entity_id
_entity_poly.type
_entity_poly.pdbx_seq_one_letter_code
_entity_poly.pdbx_strand_id
1 'polypeptide(L)' 'MKLKSGATSCRYCGNNYAFYVIHSASGSTSCFYGFNGDDADNTHLWDGVRLKPKKTAYCGECQKSLGSVVED' A
#
# COMPACT_ATOMS: atom_id res chain seq x y z
N MET A 1 12.02 -3.82 -6.64
CA MET A 1 11.63 -2.40 -6.79
C MET A 1 12.71 -1.54 -6.17
N LYS A 2 13.12 -0.49 -6.87
CA LYS A 2 14.13 0.47 -6.42
C LYS A 2 13.61 1.89 -6.55
N LEU A 3 14.15 2.78 -5.73
CA LEU A 3 13.93 4.22 -5.89
C LEU A 3 14.40 4.65 -7.28
N LYS A 4 13.54 5.34 -8.03
CA LYS A 4 13.89 5.88 -9.35
C LYS A 4 15.08 6.85 -9.28
N SER A 5 15.29 7.49 -8.14
CA SER A 5 16.43 8.38 -7.89
C SER A 5 17.76 7.64 -7.66
N GLY A 6 17.75 6.33 -7.44
CA GLY A 6 18.94 5.57 -7.04
C GLY A 6 19.41 5.82 -5.60
N ALA A 7 18.69 6.63 -4.82
CA ALA A 7 19.06 6.91 -3.44
C ALA A 7 18.98 5.66 -2.56
N THR A 8 19.98 5.46 -1.70
CA THR A 8 20.06 4.34 -0.75
C THR A 8 19.78 4.77 0.70
N SER A 9 19.60 6.07 0.94
CA SER A 9 19.34 6.66 2.26
C SER A 9 18.30 7.79 2.21
N CYS A 10 17.63 8.02 3.33
CA CYS A 10 16.64 9.06 3.48
C CYS A 10 17.29 10.45 3.55
N ARG A 11 16.97 11.32 2.58
CA ARG A 11 17.44 12.72 2.56
C ARG A 11 16.96 13.60 3.74
N TYR A 12 16.06 13.10 4.58
CA TYR A 12 15.49 13.86 5.69
C TYR A 12 16.05 13.47 7.06
N CYS A 13 16.39 12.20 7.28
CA CYS A 13 16.88 11.71 8.57
C CYS A 13 18.10 10.78 8.47
N GLY A 14 18.62 10.51 7.27
CA GLY A 14 19.80 9.68 7.06
C GLY A 14 19.58 8.18 7.19
N ASN A 15 18.40 7.70 7.61
CA ASN A 15 18.14 6.26 7.72
C ASN A 15 18.15 5.55 6.36
N ASN A 16 18.65 4.33 6.30
CA ASN A 16 18.75 3.50 5.08
C ASN A 16 17.58 2.53 4.92
N TYR A 17 16.69 2.45 5.91
CA TYR A 17 15.48 1.63 5.83
C TYR A 17 14.32 2.40 5.18
N ALA A 18 13.70 1.78 4.17
CA ALA A 18 12.57 2.29 3.43
C ALA A 18 11.54 1.19 3.15
N PHE A 19 10.28 1.58 2.98
CA PHE A 19 9.19 0.70 2.56
C PHE A 19 8.45 1.28 1.35
N TYR A 20 7.68 0.45 0.66
CA TYR A 20 6.97 0.82 -0.57
C TYR A 20 5.46 0.70 -0.41
N VAL A 21 4.73 1.70 -0.88
CA VAL A 21 3.28 1.63 -1.05
C VAL A 21 2.99 1.53 -2.55
N ILE A 22 2.56 0.35 -2.98
CA ILE A 22 2.30 0.04 -4.39
C ILE A 22 0.92 0.52 -4.84
N HIS A 23 -0.09 0.43 -3.98
CA HIS A 23 -1.46 0.86 -4.25
C HIS A 23 -2.04 1.62 -3.05
N SER A 24 -2.95 2.55 -3.32
CA SER A 24 -3.90 3.06 -2.33
C SER A 24 -5.29 2.54 -2.64
N ALA A 25 -6.02 2.11 -1.62
CA ALA A 25 -7.40 1.65 -1.76
C ALA A 25 -8.39 2.77 -1.36
N SER A 26 -9.55 2.82 -2.01
CA SER A 26 -10.70 3.62 -1.61
C SER A 26 -12.01 2.92 -1.96
N GLY A 27 -13.12 3.33 -1.33
CA GLY A 27 -14.45 2.74 -1.56
C GLY A 27 -14.97 2.03 -0.31
N SER A 28 -15.92 1.13 -0.50
CA SER A 28 -16.59 0.38 0.57
C SER A 28 -16.60 -1.11 0.26
N THR A 29 -16.64 -1.91 1.32
CA THR A 29 -16.81 -3.36 1.27
C THR A 29 -17.90 -3.77 2.27
N SER A 30 -18.52 -4.91 2.07
CA SER A 30 -19.49 -5.48 3.01
C SER A 30 -19.21 -6.96 3.16
N CYS A 31 -18.88 -7.35 4.39
CA CYS A 31 -18.69 -8.75 4.75
C CYS A 31 -19.98 -9.30 5.35
N PHE A 32 -20.48 -10.40 4.81
CA PHE A 32 -21.75 -11.00 5.19
C PHE A 32 -21.52 -12.28 5.99
N TYR A 33 -22.18 -12.36 7.16
CA TYR A 33 -22.20 -13.54 8.02
C TYR A 33 -23.64 -14.01 8.20
N GLY A 34 -23.84 -15.32 8.26
CA GLY A 34 -25.10 -15.93 8.63
C GLY A 34 -25.41 -15.77 10.12
N PHE A 35 -26.67 -15.91 10.50
CA PHE A 35 -27.09 -15.85 11.91
C PHE A 35 -26.50 -16.98 12.78
N ASN A 36 -26.04 -18.06 12.14
CA ASN A 36 -25.32 -19.15 12.79
C ASN A 36 -23.82 -18.85 13.03
N GLY A 37 -23.32 -17.69 12.57
CA GLY A 37 -21.93 -17.28 12.70
C GLY A 37 -21.01 -17.73 11.57
N ASP A 38 -21.52 -18.48 10.59
CA ASP A 38 -20.75 -18.89 9.42
C ASP A 38 -20.66 -17.76 8.38
N ASP A 39 -19.66 -17.83 7.51
CA ASP A 39 -19.56 -16.93 6.37
C ASP A 39 -20.75 -17.14 5.41
N ALA A 40 -21.39 -16.05 4.99
CA ALA A 40 -22.31 -16.06 3.86
C ALA A 40 -21.53 -15.88 2.54
N ASP A 41 -22.22 -15.70 1.41
CA ASP A 41 -21.56 -15.42 0.14
C ASP A 41 -20.86 -14.05 0.16
N ASN A 42 -19.53 -14.08 0.05
CA ASN A 42 -18.66 -12.91 0.00
C ASN A 42 -17.82 -12.86 -1.29
N THR A 43 -18.25 -13.53 -2.36
CA THR A 43 -17.52 -13.60 -3.64
C THR A 43 -17.19 -12.20 -4.21
N HIS A 44 -18.08 -11.22 -3.98
CA HIS A 44 -17.98 -9.85 -4.48
C HIS A 44 -17.53 -8.83 -3.41
N LEU A 45 -16.90 -9.30 -2.32
CA LEU A 45 -16.50 -8.47 -1.17
C LEU A 45 -15.74 -7.20 -1.56
N TRP A 46 -14.86 -7.29 -2.57
CA TRP A 46 -13.96 -6.22 -2.97
C TRP A 46 -14.44 -5.42 -4.19
N ASP A 47 -15.61 -5.70 -4.76
CA ASP A 47 -16.09 -5.06 -6.01
C ASP A 47 -16.28 -3.55 -5.86
N GLY A 48 -16.62 -3.09 -4.66
CA GLY A 48 -16.73 -1.66 -4.33
C GLY A 48 -15.38 -0.97 -4.06
N VAL A 49 -14.28 -1.72 -3.97
CA VAL A 49 -12.95 -1.21 -3.65
C VAL A 49 -12.18 -0.89 -4.93
N ARG A 50 -11.68 0.34 -5.00
CA ARG A 50 -10.87 0.84 -6.10
C ARG A 50 -9.41 0.91 -5.66
N LEU A 51 -8.53 0.27 -6.42
CA LEU A 51 -7.09 0.39 -6.24
C LEU A 51 -6.52 1.42 -7.20
N LYS A 52 -5.81 2.42 -6.66
CA LYS A 52 -5.04 3.37 -7.45
C LYS A 52 -3.55 3.05 -7.31
N PRO A 53 -2.81 2.84 -8.41
CA PRO A 53 -1.36 2.71 -8.37
C PRO A 53 -0.72 3.93 -7.72
N LYS A 54 0.18 3.69 -6.77
CA LYS A 54 0.91 4.73 -6.04
C LYS A 54 2.41 4.65 -6.30
N LYS A 55 2.97 3.42 -6.33
CA LYS A 55 4.40 3.14 -6.59
C LYS A 55 5.34 4.15 -5.94
N THR A 56 5.19 4.39 -4.64
CA THR A 56 5.93 5.40 -3.88
C THR A 56 6.66 4.77 -2.70
N ALA A 57 7.92 5.14 -2.50
CA ALA A 57 8.73 4.77 -1.34
C ALA A 57 8.60 5.79 -0.21
N TYR A 58 8.74 5.31 1.02
CA TYR A 58 8.71 6.10 2.24
C TYR A 58 9.85 5.68 3.15
N CYS A 59 10.37 6.63 3.93
CA CYS A 59 11.36 6.31 4.97
C CYS A 59 10.70 5.52 6.10
N GLY A 60 11.30 4.42 6.53
CA GLY A 60 10.76 3.61 7.62
C GLY A 60 10.84 4.28 8.99
N GLU A 61 11.70 5.30 9.16
CA GLU A 61 11.83 6.04 10.42
C GLU A 61 10.90 7.26 10.44
N CYS A 62 11.14 8.23 9.56
CA CYS A 62 10.43 9.51 9.61
C CYS A 62 9.16 9.54 8.75
N GLN A 63 8.82 8.43 8.08
CA GLN A 63 7.63 8.26 7.23
C GLN A 63 7.46 9.28 6.10
N LYS A 64 8.49 10.08 5.78
CA LYS A 64 8.47 11.02 4.67
C LYS A 64 8.61 10.28 3.34
N SER A 65 7.94 10.79 2.31
CA SER A 65 8.02 10.27 0.94
C SER A 65 9.44 10.43 0.38
N LEU A 66 9.99 9.34 -0.14
CA LEU A 66 11.29 9.29 -0.80
C LEU A 66 11.19 9.35 -2.33
N GLY A 67 9.97 9.29 -2.87
CA GLY A 67 9.68 9.40 -4.30
C GLY A 67 9.19 8.10 -4.94
N SER A 68 9.06 8.12 -6.27
CA SER A 68 8.54 6.98 -7.05
C SER A 68 9.54 5.82 -7.13
N VAL A 69 9.00 4.62 -7.30
CA VAL A 69 9.77 3.40 -7.54
C VAL A 69 9.53 2.81 -8.91
N VAL A 70 10.53 2.07 -9.38
CA VAL A 70 10.49 1.29 -10.62
C VAL A 70 10.71 -0.19 -10.29
N GLU A 71 10.14 -1.07 -11.11
CA GLU A 71 10.52 -2.48 -11.14
C GLU A 71 11.94 -2.60 -11.69
N ASP A 72 12.65 -3.66 -11.28
CA ASP A 72 13.99 -3.94 -11.80
C ASP A 72 13.93 -4.45 -13.24
#